data_AF-A0A7C3TKB5-F1
#
_entry.id   AF-A0A7C3TKB5-F1
#
_cell.length_a   1.000
_cell.length_b   1.000
_cell.length_c   1.000
_cell.angle_alpha   90.00
_cell.angle_beta   90.00
_cell.angle_gamma   90.00
#
_symmetry.space_group_name_H-M   'P 1'
#
loop_
_entity.id
_entity.type
_entity.pdbx_description
1 polymer ?
#
loop_
_entity_poly.entity_id
_entity_poly.type
_entity_poly.pdbx_seq_one_letter_code
_entity_poly.pdbx_strand_id
1 'polypeptide(L)'
;METLKVREVLKAFREHCRDEWEAEKSGQWFKIDDSYHVFVWSKSIAITTLKSMACLQKVTLHKDDFWEVKEASFMAFICAGGLEEEAYEVLKADPRITERCICYDLEKRTKIGVSSSPVFKKFEEFLKHKYGLEFKYV
;
A
#
# COMPACT_ATOMS: atom_id res chain seq x y z
N MET A 1 -7.12 14.93 -15.90
CA MET A 1 -7.43 13.78 -15.04
C MET A 1 -7.40 14.30 -13.62
N GLU A 2 -8.49 14.16 -12.87
CA GLU A 2 -8.55 14.68 -11.50
C GLU A 2 -7.45 14.02 -10.67
N THR A 3 -6.60 14.81 -10.02
CA THR A 3 -5.49 14.27 -9.21
C THR A 3 -6.08 13.52 -8.03
N LEU A 4 -6.01 12.18 -8.06
CA LEU A 4 -6.46 11.35 -6.95
C LEU A 4 -5.63 11.69 -5.71
N LYS A 5 -6.29 12.26 -4.70
CA LYS A 5 -5.68 12.45 -3.39
C LYS A 5 -5.68 11.11 -2.67
N VAL A 6 -4.50 10.49 -2.57
CA VAL A 6 -4.33 9.16 -1.97
C VAL A 6 -5.02 9.05 -0.60
N ARG A 7 -4.92 10.08 0.23
CA ARG A 7 -5.59 10.13 1.53
C ARG A 7 -7.11 10.00 1.45
N GLU A 8 -7.75 10.66 0.48
CA GLU A 8 -9.20 10.59 0.29
C GLU A 8 -9.63 9.23 -0.26
N VAL A 9 -8.80 8.66 -1.14
CA VAL A 9 -8.98 7.31 -1.69
C VAL A 9 -8.91 6.26 -0.58
N LEU A 10 -7.88 6.30 0.28
CA LEU A 10 -7.73 5.36 1.40
C LEU A 10 -8.88 5.49 2.42
N LYS A 11 -9.31 6.71 2.73
CA LYS A 11 -10.48 6.94 3.59
C LYS A 11 -11.75 6.35 2.96
N ALA A 12 -11.95 6.59 1.67
CA ALA A 12 -13.10 6.05 0.95
C ALA A 12 -13.07 4.52 0.85
N PHE A 13 -11.89 3.93 0.70
CA PHE A 13 -11.70 2.48 0.72
C PHE A 13 -11.99 1.90 2.10
N ARG A 14 -11.53 2.56 3.17
CA ARG A 14 -11.87 2.17 4.55
C ARG A 14 -13.37 2.16 4.79
N GLU A 15 -14.10 3.19 4.33
CA GLU A 15 -15.56 3.21 4.44
C GLU A 15 -16.22 2.08 3.63
N HIS A 16 -15.65 1.72 2.49
CA HIS A 16 -16.15 0.61 1.67
C HIS A 16 -15.99 -0.76 2.37
N CYS A 17 -14.94 -0.94 3.17
CA CYS A 17 -14.64 -2.18 3.88
C CYS A 17 -15.03 -2.16 5.37
N ARG A 18 -15.84 -1.17 5.80
CA ARG A 18 -16.10 -0.86 7.21
C ARG A 18 -16.67 -2.00 8.05
N ASP A 19 -17.39 -2.92 7.42
CA ASP A 19 -18.08 -4.04 8.09
C ASP A 19 -17.30 -5.36 7.97
N GLU A 20 -16.13 -5.34 7.31
CA GLU A 20 -15.34 -6.54 7.02
C GLU A 20 -14.09 -6.66 7.89
N TRP A 21 -13.34 -5.56 8.06
CA TRP A 21 -12.03 -5.60 8.72
C TRP A 21 -11.85 -4.45 9.71
N GLU A 22 -11.07 -4.69 10.77
CA GLU A 22 -10.61 -3.62 11.65
C GLU A 22 -9.67 -2.71 10.86
N ALA A 23 -9.86 -1.40 10.93
CA ALA A 23 -9.06 -0.44 10.20
C ALA A 23 -8.91 0.87 10.97
N GLU A 24 -7.77 1.54 10.76
CA GLU A 24 -7.55 2.88 11.30
C GLU A 24 -8.33 3.95 10.55
N LYS A 25 -8.57 5.09 11.22
CA LYS A 25 -9.46 6.15 10.75
C LYS A 25 -9.06 6.72 9.38
N SER A 26 -7.78 6.73 9.04
CA SER A 26 -7.28 7.21 7.74
C SER A 26 -7.28 6.13 6.65
N GLY A 27 -7.47 4.86 7.01
CA GLY A 27 -7.39 3.73 6.09
C GLY A 27 -5.96 3.32 5.75
N GLN A 28 -4.97 3.76 6.53
CA GLN A 28 -3.56 3.41 6.29
C GLN A 28 -3.21 2.00 6.73
N TRP A 29 -4.01 1.36 7.58
CA TRP A 29 -3.86 -0.06 7.86
C TRP A 29 -5.20 -0.74 8.08
N PHE A 30 -5.20 -2.03 7.76
CA PHE A 30 -6.28 -2.96 8.01
C PHE A 30 -5.72 -4.17 8.76
N LYS A 31 -6.50 -4.69 9.70
CA LYS A 31 -6.17 -5.89 10.48
C LYS A 31 -7.18 -6.98 10.15
N ILE A 32 -6.67 -8.13 9.71
CA ILE A 32 -7.43 -9.35 9.45
C ILE A 32 -6.83 -10.43 10.33
N ASP A 33 -7.62 -11.00 11.24
CA ASP A 33 -7.12 -11.86 12.31
C ASP A 33 -5.94 -11.17 13.02
N ASP A 34 -4.74 -11.75 13.04
CA ASP A 34 -3.53 -11.14 13.61
C ASP A 34 -2.58 -10.52 12.56
N SER A 35 -3.02 -10.42 11.30
CA SER A 35 -2.22 -9.90 10.20
C SER A 35 -2.50 -8.43 9.91
N TYR A 36 -1.44 -7.62 9.81
CA TYR A 36 -1.52 -6.22 9.44
C TYR A 36 -1.22 -6.01 7.95
N HIS A 37 -2.12 -5.31 7.27
CA HIS A 37 -2.03 -4.95 5.86
C HIS A 37 -1.95 -3.43 5.77
N VAL A 38 -0.79 -2.92 5.36
CA VAL A 38 -0.43 -1.52 5.57
C VAL A 38 -0.25 -0.80 4.25
N PHE A 39 -0.82 0.39 4.14
CA PHE A 39 -0.63 1.32 3.04
C PHE A 39 0.33 2.44 3.45
N VAL A 40 1.47 2.50 2.77
CA VAL A 40 2.46 3.57 2.89
C VAL A 40 2.33 4.42 1.64
N TRP A 41 2.08 5.72 1.79
CA TRP A 41 1.93 6.59 0.63
C TRP A 41 2.80 7.83 0.73
N SER A 42 3.32 8.27 -0.41
CA SER A 42 4.07 9.51 -0.53
C SER A 42 3.97 10.03 -1.97
N LYS A 43 4.30 11.32 -2.16
CA LYS A 43 4.52 11.86 -3.50
C LYS A 43 5.76 11.23 -4.15
N SER A 44 6.81 11.00 -3.36
CA SER A 44 8.03 10.31 -3.77
C SER A 44 8.57 9.53 -2.56
N ILE A 45 9.01 8.30 -2.79
CA ILE A 45 9.58 7.43 -1.76
C ILE A 45 11.06 7.29 -2.06
N ALA A 46 11.90 7.77 -1.14
CA ALA A 46 13.33 7.56 -1.25
C ALA A 46 13.66 6.06 -1.25
N ILE A 47 14.55 5.64 -2.13
CA ILE A 47 14.87 4.22 -2.35
C ILE A 47 15.42 3.57 -1.08
N THR A 48 16.22 4.30 -0.29
CA THR A 48 16.72 3.84 1.01
C THR A 48 15.58 3.57 2.00
N THR A 49 14.52 4.37 1.96
CA THR A 49 13.32 4.17 2.77
C THR A 49 12.54 2.95 2.29
N LEU A 50 12.35 2.81 0.97
CA LEU A 50 11.70 1.64 0.38
C LEU A 50 12.43 0.35 0.77
N LYS A 51 13.77 0.30 0.56
CA LYS A 51 14.63 -0.83 0.95
C LYS A 51 14.47 -1.16 2.44
N SER A 52 14.60 -0.16 3.31
CA SER A 52 14.51 -0.35 4.76
C SER A 52 13.15 -0.89 5.19
N MET A 53 12.06 -0.28 4.72
CA MET A 53 10.71 -0.69 5.08
C MET A 53 10.38 -2.08 4.54
N ALA A 54 10.69 -2.34 3.27
CA ALA A 54 10.45 -3.64 2.64
C ALA A 54 11.18 -4.78 3.37
N CYS A 55 12.42 -4.54 3.84
CA CYS A 55 13.20 -5.52 4.57
C CYS A 55 12.77 -5.69 6.02
N LEU A 56 12.50 -4.61 6.75
CA LEU A 56 12.21 -4.66 8.18
C LEU A 56 10.75 -4.99 8.48
N GLN A 57 9.84 -4.61 7.59
CA GLN A 57 8.40 -4.81 7.72
C GLN A 57 7.81 -4.19 9.00
N LYS A 58 8.53 -3.26 9.63
CA LYS A 58 8.06 -2.58 10.84
C LYS A 58 7.48 -1.24 10.48
N VAL A 59 6.31 -0.96 11.02
CA VAL A 59 5.61 0.31 10.85
C VAL A 59 5.10 0.81 12.19
N THR A 60 5.11 2.12 12.36
CA THR A 60 4.45 2.75 13.50
C THR A 60 2.98 2.93 13.16
N LEU A 61 2.12 2.25 13.91
CA LEU A 61 0.68 2.36 13.78
C LEU A 61 0.15 3.29 14.85
N HIS A 62 -0.77 4.17 14.46
CA HIS A 62 -1.55 4.96 15.38
C HIS A 62 -2.85 4.21 15.70
N LYS A 63 -3.08 3.92 16.98
CA LYS A 63 -4.32 3.32 17.47
C LYS A 63 -4.82 4.14 18.65
N ASP A 64 -5.98 4.77 18.45
CA ASP A 64 -6.58 5.72 19.39
C ASP A 64 -5.65 6.87 19.76
N ASP A 65 -5.06 6.87 20.95
CA ASP A 65 -4.12 7.90 21.44
C ASP A 65 -2.68 7.37 21.58
N PHE A 66 -2.41 6.15 21.09
CA PHE A 66 -1.12 5.48 21.25
C PHE A 66 -0.46 5.17 19.92
N TRP A 67 0.87 5.25 19.94
CA TRP A 67 1.74 4.80 18.86
C TRP A 67 2.37 3.47 19.25
N GLU A 68 2.27 2.49 18.36
CA GLU A 68 2.90 1.19 18.55
C GLU A 68 3.67 0.78 17.29
N VAL A 69 4.85 0.18 17.47
CA VAL A 69 5.58 -0.45 16.37
C VAL A 69 5.06 -1.86 16.18
N LYS A 70 4.49 -2.14 15.01
CA LYS A 70 4.02 -3.47 14.61
C LYS A 70 4.78 -3.97 13.41
N GLU A 71 4.83 -5.30 13.27
CA GLU A 71 5.23 -5.96 12.04
C GLU A 71 4.03 -6.02 11.09
N ALA A 72 4.20 -5.52 9.88
CA ALA A 72 3.25 -5.59 8.80
C ALA A 72 3.41 -6.92 8.07
N SER A 73 2.37 -7.73 8.05
CA SER A 73 2.32 -8.97 7.26
C SER A 73 2.39 -8.66 5.77
N PHE A 74 1.78 -7.54 5.36
CA PHE A 74 1.80 -7.04 3.98
C PHE A 74 1.94 -5.51 3.94
N MET A 75 2.68 -5.00 2.96
CA MET A 75 2.83 -3.57 2.71
C MET A 75 2.54 -3.18 1.26
N ALA A 76 1.74 -2.14 1.08
CA ALA A 76 1.46 -1.50 -0.18
C ALA A 76 2.08 -0.11 -0.19
N PHE A 77 3.05 0.12 -1.06
CA PHE A 77 3.63 1.42 -1.30
C PHE A 77 2.85 2.12 -2.42
N ILE A 78 2.29 3.29 -2.16
CA ILE A 78 1.56 4.09 -3.15
C ILE A 78 2.37 5.35 -3.45
N CYS A 79 2.90 5.46 -4.66
CA CYS A 79 3.62 6.64 -5.12
C CYS A 79 2.73 7.49 -6.02
N ALA A 80 2.49 8.75 -5.63
CA ALA A 80 1.64 9.66 -6.39
C ALA A 80 2.39 10.46 -7.47
N GLY A 81 3.71 10.57 -7.36
CA GLY A 81 4.57 11.33 -8.29
C GLY A 81 5.60 10.47 -9.00
N GLY A 82 5.26 9.20 -9.24
CA GLY A 82 6.10 8.28 -10.00
C GLY A 82 7.16 7.56 -9.17
N LEU A 83 7.42 6.31 -9.52
CA LEU A 83 8.56 5.56 -9.03
C LEU A 83 9.75 5.76 -9.96
N GLU A 84 10.92 5.98 -9.36
CA GLU A 84 12.22 5.94 -10.04
C GLU A 84 12.54 4.50 -10.47
N GLU A 85 13.30 4.34 -11.57
CA GLU A 85 13.64 3.01 -12.11
C GLU A 85 14.36 2.12 -11.09
N GLU A 86 15.27 2.67 -10.29
CA GLU A 86 15.97 1.91 -9.25
C GLU A 86 14.99 1.37 -8.18
N ALA A 87 13.83 2.01 -7.93
CA ALA A 87 12.81 1.43 -7.04
C ALA A 87 12.22 0.13 -7.60
N TYR A 88 12.13 -0.01 -8.93
CA TYR A 88 11.73 -1.26 -9.58
C TYR A 88 12.78 -2.34 -9.38
N GLU A 89 14.06 -1.99 -9.49
CA GLU A 89 15.17 -2.93 -9.30
C GLU A 89 15.20 -3.48 -7.87
N VAL A 90 14.97 -2.62 -6.87
CA VAL A 90 14.91 -3.04 -5.45
C VAL A 90 13.86 -4.10 -5.21
N LEU A 91 12.65 -3.85 -5.70
CA LEU A 91 11.53 -4.76 -5.45
C LEU A 91 11.77 -6.08 -6.19
N LYS A 92 12.31 -6.04 -7.41
CA LYS A 92 12.60 -7.23 -8.20
C LYS A 92 13.84 -8.02 -7.73
N ALA A 93 14.74 -7.39 -6.97
CA ALA A 93 15.99 -8.02 -6.53
C ALA A 93 15.77 -9.16 -5.52
N ASP A 94 14.68 -9.14 -4.75
CA ASP A 94 14.37 -10.19 -3.77
C ASP A 94 12.90 -10.62 -3.87
N PRO A 95 12.60 -11.84 -4.35
CA PRO A 95 11.24 -12.34 -4.44
C PRO A 95 10.46 -12.29 -3.12
N ARG A 96 11.15 -12.43 -1.97
CA ARG A 96 10.54 -12.36 -0.63
C ARG A 96 9.96 -10.97 -0.34
N ILE A 97 10.57 -9.94 -0.92
CA ILE A 97 10.02 -8.58 -0.87
C ILE A 97 8.73 -8.54 -1.69
N THR A 98 8.70 -9.05 -2.91
CA THR A 98 7.50 -9.00 -3.77
C THR A 98 6.34 -9.90 -3.31
N GLU A 99 6.59 -10.91 -2.47
CA GLU A 99 5.53 -11.73 -1.85
C GLU A 99 4.72 -10.94 -0.81
N ARG A 100 5.39 -10.04 -0.09
CA ARG A 100 4.80 -9.29 1.04
C ARG A 100 4.58 -7.82 0.72
N CYS A 101 5.28 -7.29 -0.28
CA CYS A 101 5.22 -5.90 -0.69
C CYS A 101 4.65 -5.77 -2.10
N ILE A 102 3.78 -4.80 -2.29
CA ILE A 102 3.32 -4.34 -3.59
C ILE A 102 3.58 -2.85 -3.72
N CYS A 103 3.94 -2.39 -4.90
CA CYS A 103 4.14 -0.98 -5.17
C CYS A 103 3.21 -0.52 -6.29
N TYR A 104 2.49 0.57 -6.06
CA TYR A 104 1.57 1.20 -7.00
C TYR A 104 2.13 2.56 -7.40
N ASP A 105 2.35 2.73 -8.69
CA ASP A 105 2.68 4.02 -9.30
C ASP A 105 1.40 4.61 -9.90
N LEU A 106 0.84 5.63 -9.25
CA LEU A 106 -0.41 6.25 -9.70
C LEU A 106 -0.20 7.11 -10.96
N GLU A 107 1.00 7.64 -11.15
CA GLU A 107 1.33 8.49 -12.30
C GLU A 107 1.47 7.63 -13.56
N LYS A 108 2.26 6.56 -13.48
CA LYS A 108 2.49 5.62 -14.59
C LYS A 108 1.37 4.60 -14.75
N ARG A 109 0.47 4.49 -13.77
CA ARG A 109 -0.57 3.44 -13.66
C ARG A 109 0.04 2.04 -13.79
N THR A 110 1.15 1.83 -13.09
CA THR A 110 1.86 0.56 -13.03
C THR A 110 1.86 0.01 -11.61
N LYS A 111 2.01 -1.31 -11.49
CA LYS A 111 2.26 -1.96 -10.21
C LYS A 111 3.38 -2.98 -10.32
N ILE A 112 4.07 -3.20 -9.20
CA ILE A 112 5.20 -4.12 -9.08
C ILE A 112 4.96 -5.03 -7.89
N GLY A 113 5.21 -6.32 -8.07
CA GLY A 113 5.03 -7.34 -7.03
C GLY A 113 3.65 -7.97 -7.04
N VAL A 114 3.58 -9.20 -6.56
CA VAL A 114 2.35 -9.99 -6.46
C VAL A 114 2.11 -10.28 -4.99
N SER A 115 1.23 -9.51 -4.37
CA SER A 115 0.86 -9.75 -2.98
C SER A 115 -0.34 -10.70 -2.89
N SER A 116 -0.28 -11.64 -1.96
CA SER A 116 -1.42 -12.49 -1.58
C SER A 116 -2.40 -11.79 -0.62
N SER A 117 -2.18 -10.51 -0.31
CA SER A 117 -3.02 -9.71 0.57
C SER A 117 -4.45 -9.55 0.01
N PRO A 118 -5.50 -10.06 0.69
CA PRO A 118 -6.88 -9.87 0.25
C PRO A 118 -7.28 -8.38 0.28
N VAL A 119 -6.70 -7.59 1.20
CA VAL A 119 -6.92 -6.14 1.29
C VAL A 119 -6.45 -5.45 0.02
N PHE A 120 -5.27 -5.80 -0.48
CA PHE A 120 -4.68 -5.14 -1.65
C PHE A 120 -5.40 -5.53 -2.93
N LYS A 121 -5.82 -6.80 -3.06
CA LYS A 121 -6.67 -7.23 -4.17
C LYS A 121 -8.00 -6.48 -4.20
N LYS A 122 -8.68 -6.38 -3.05
CA LYS A 122 -9.94 -5.64 -2.95
C LYS A 122 -9.75 -4.14 -3.19
N PHE A 123 -8.61 -3.59 -2.79
CA PHE A 123 -8.25 -2.20 -3.08
C PHE A 123 -8.14 -1.94 -4.59
N GLU A 124 -7.48 -2.83 -5.34
CA GLU A 124 -7.41 -2.73 -6.80
C GLU A 124 -8.80 -2.81 -7.46
N GLU A 125 -9.65 -3.74 -7.01
CA GLU A 125 -11.04 -3.86 -7.48
C GLU A 125 -11.84 -2.58 -7.17
N PHE A 126 -11.72 -2.04 -5.96
CA PHE A 126 -12.33 -0.79 -5.55
C PHE A 126 -11.88 0.38 -6.43
N LEU A 127 -10.58 0.49 -6.70
CA LEU A 127 -10.02 1.53 -7.57
C LEU A 127 -10.55 1.45 -8.99
N LYS A 128 -10.64 0.23 -9.54
CA LYS A 128 -11.21 -0.04 -10.86
C LYS A 128 -12.68 0.38 -10.92
N HIS A 129 -13.49 -0.06 -9.97
CA HIS A 129 -14.94 0.19 -10.01
C HIS A 129 -15.31 1.64 -9.70
N LYS A 130 -14.67 2.26 -8.70
CA LYS A 130 -15.03 3.61 -8.24
C LYS A 130 -14.37 4.72 -9.06
N TYR A 131 -13.14 4.49 -9.52
CA TYR A 131 -12.32 5.52 -10.16
C TYR A 131 -11.89 5.17 -11.60
N GLY A 132 -12.24 3.99 -12.12
CA GLY A 132 -11.78 3.53 -13.43
C GLY A 132 -10.26 3.38 -13.52
N LEU A 133 -9.59 3.18 -12.37
CA LEU A 133 -8.14 3.06 -12.29
C LEU A 133 -7.73 1.59 -12.29
N GLU A 134 -6.95 1.21 -13.29
CA GLU A 134 -6.35 -0.13 -13.41
C GLU A 134 -4.84 0.01 -13.54
N PHE A 135 -4.10 -0.91 -12.91
CA PHE A 135 -2.64 -0.93 -12.95
C PHE A 135 -2.13 -1.98 -13.93
N LYS A 136 -1.16 -1.60 -14.75
CA LYS A 136 -0.38 -2.54 -15.56
C LYS A 136 0.71 -3.17 -14.70
N TYR A 137 0.82 -4.50 -14.74
CA TYR A 137 1.88 -5.21 -14.05
C TYR A 137 3.23 -5.00 -14.75
N VAL A 138 4.30 -4.78 -13.97
CA VAL A 138 5.67 -4.55 -14.44
C VAL A 138 6.65 -5.51 -13.82
#